data_AF-D2WE51-F1
#
_entry.id   AF-D2WE51-F1
#
_cell.length_a   1.000
_cell.length_b   1.000
_cell.length_c   1.000
_cell.angle_alpha   90.00
_cell.angle_beta   90.00
_cell.angle_gamma   90.00
#
_symmetry.space_group_name_H-M   'P 1'
#
loop_
_entity.id
_entity.type
_entity.pdbx_description
1 polymer ?
#
loop_
_entity_poly.entity_id
_entity_poly.type
_entity_poly.pdbx_seq_one_letter_code
_entity_poly.pdbx_strand_id
1 'polypeptide(L)'
;GGLERKAISKGFAYYSPLKYSELPRYHRENIKHLNVAMFQVAPMDKHGFFNFGPNASHMMAVCEAADVIIVEVNENMPRCLGGFEEGIHVSRVDYIVEGENPAIGELGAGAPPTEVDKAVAQLIVEEIPDGACLQLGIGGMPNTVGSMIAESDLKNLGVHTEMYVD
;
A
#
# COMPACT_ATOMS: atom_id res chain seq x y z
N GLY A 1 -11.91 -5.48 -0.76
CA GLY A 1 -11.40 -6.70 -1.43
C GLY A 1 -12.52 -7.66 -1.81
N GLY A 2 -12.18 -8.93 -2.03
CA GLY A 2 -13.13 -9.96 -2.49
C GLY A 2 -14.16 -10.39 -1.44
N LEU A 3 -13.79 -10.38 -0.16
CA LEU A 3 -14.70 -10.71 0.94
C LEU A 3 -15.73 -9.61 1.16
N GLU A 4 -15.31 -8.35 1.14
CA GLU A 4 -16.17 -7.18 1.33
C GLU A 4 -17.20 -7.07 0.20
N ARG A 5 -16.84 -7.38 -1.05
CA ARG A 5 -17.81 -7.44 -2.15
C ARG A 5 -18.93 -8.46 -1.89
N LYS A 6 -18.58 -9.63 -1.35
CA LYS A 6 -19.58 -10.64 -0.94
C LYS A 6 -20.44 -10.13 0.22
N ALA A 7 -19.85 -9.44 1.19
CA ALA A 7 -20.58 -8.86 2.31
C ALA A 7 -21.58 -7.79 1.86
N ILE A 8 -21.16 -6.87 0.98
CA ILE A 8 -22.00 -5.85 0.38
C ILE A 8 -23.15 -6.51 -0.41
N SER A 9 -22.85 -7.51 -1.24
CA SER A 9 -23.90 -8.22 -2.01
C SER A 9 -24.94 -8.92 -1.12
N LYS A 10 -24.56 -9.28 0.11
CA LYS A 10 -25.44 -9.90 1.11
C LYS A 10 -26.13 -8.87 2.01
N GLY A 11 -25.87 -7.58 1.81
CA GLY A 11 -26.56 -6.48 2.48
C GLY A 11 -26.11 -6.17 3.91
N PHE A 12 -24.93 -6.65 4.35
CA PHE A 12 -24.42 -6.40 5.71
C PHE A 12 -23.12 -5.58 5.75
N ALA A 13 -22.72 -4.98 4.64
CA ALA A 13 -21.60 -4.04 4.57
C ALA A 13 -21.94 -2.86 3.66
N TYR A 14 -21.32 -1.72 3.94
CA TYR A 14 -21.46 -0.48 3.17
C TYR A 14 -20.19 -0.19 2.39
N TYR A 15 -20.33 0.54 1.28
CA TYR A 15 -19.21 1.06 0.49
C TYR A 15 -19.39 2.57 0.32
N SER A 16 -18.33 3.32 0.63
CA SER A 16 -18.25 4.75 0.38
C SER A 16 -17.23 4.99 -0.73
N PRO A 17 -17.63 5.49 -1.91
CA PRO A 17 -16.68 5.81 -2.97
C PRO A 17 -15.85 7.04 -2.56
N LEU A 18 -14.53 6.88 -2.55
CA LEU A 18 -13.58 7.96 -2.25
C LEU A 18 -12.34 7.81 -3.13
N LYS A 19 -11.82 8.93 -3.64
CA LYS A 19 -10.53 8.95 -4.33
C LYS A 19 -9.41 8.64 -3.34
N TYR A 20 -8.51 7.72 -3.67
CA TYR A 20 -7.49 7.25 -2.73
C TYR A 20 -6.63 8.37 -2.13
N SER A 21 -6.24 9.36 -2.95
CA SER A 21 -5.46 10.53 -2.50
C SER A 21 -6.19 11.41 -1.47
N GLU A 22 -7.51 11.29 -1.36
CA GLU A 22 -8.32 12.07 -0.42
C GLU A 22 -8.45 11.39 0.94
N LEU A 23 -8.01 10.13 1.11
CA LEU A 23 -8.12 9.40 2.37
C LEU A 23 -7.52 10.15 3.56
N PRO A 24 -6.28 10.69 3.48
CA PRO A 24 -5.71 11.43 4.61
C PRO A 24 -6.56 12.66 4.98
N ARG A 25 -6.98 13.44 3.97
CA ARG A 25 -7.79 14.63 4.17
C ARG A 25 -9.16 14.29 4.75
N TYR A 26 -9.79 13.22 4.24
CA TYR A 26 -11.09 12.76 4.71
C TYR A 26 -11.05 12.35 6.19
N HIS A 27 -10.00 11.67 6.65
CA HIS A 27 -9.84 11.38 8.08
C HIS A 27 -9.68 12.65 8.92
N ARG A 28 -8.86 13.60 8.47
CA ARG A 28 -8.59 14.85 9.19
C ARG A 28 -9.80 15.79 9.26
N GLU A 29 -10.60 15.86 8.20
CA GLU A 29 -11.64 16.89 8.03
C GLU A 29 -13.06 16.36 8.19
N ASN A 30 -13.30 15.07 7.93
CA ASN A 30 -14.66 14.52 7.82
C ASN A 30 -14.96 13.40 8.82
N ILE A 31 -13.95 12.66 9.28
CA ILE A 31 -14.11 11.71 10.37
C ILE A 31 -14.02 12.45 11.70
N LYS A 32 -15.17 12.86 12.21
CA LYS A 32 -15.26 13.58 13.49
C LYS A 32 -14.86 12.74 14.69
N HIS A 33 -14.99 11.43 14.58
CA HIS A 33 -14.80 10.49 15.68
C HIS A 33 -14.28 9.15 15.17
N LEU A 34 -13.13 8.71 15.66
CA LEU A 34 -12.59 7.37 15.45
C LEU A 34 -12.16 6.81 16.80
N ASN A 35 -12.84 5.77 17.29
CA ASN A 35 -12.58 5.28 18.65
C ASN A 35 -11.23 4.59 18.80
N VAL A 36 -10.86 3.74 17.83
CA VAL A 36 -9.67 2.90 17.92
C VAL A 36 -9.04 2.78 16.53
N ALA A 37 -7.73 2.97 16.48
CA ALA A 37 -6.90 2.56 15.35
C ALA A 37 -6.00 1.40 15.79
N MET A 38 -6.02 0.32 15.01
CA MET A 38 -5.16 -0.84 15.25
C MET A 38 -4.56 -1.33 13.94
N PHE A 39 -3.24 -1.50 13.91
CA PHE A 39 -2.51 -1.99 12.75
C PHE A 39 -1.16 -2.56 13.16
N GLN A 40 -0.56 -3.33 12.25
CA GLN A 40 0.77 -3.92 12.45
C GLN A 40 1.87 -2.94 12.03
N VAL A 41 2.99 -2.92 12.75
CA VAL A 41 4.13 -2.02 12.54
C VAL A 41 5.45 -2.77 12.61
N ALA A 42 6.50 -2.19 12.02
CA ALA A 42 7.88 -2.63 12.22
C ALA A 42 8.35 -2.33 13.67
N PRO A 43 9.39 -3.03 14.17
CA PRO A 43 9.95 -2.77 15.47
C PRO A 43 10.34 -1.30 15.68
N MET A 44 10.17 -0.83 16.92
CA MET A 44 10.50 0.54 17.27
C MET A 44 11.98 0.84 17.05
N ASP A 45 12.29 1.98 16.42
CA ASP A 45 13.67 2.42 16.27
C ASP A 45 14.23 3.07 17.55
N LYS A 46 15.53 3.37 17.53
CA LYS A 46 16.23 4.01 18.66
C LYS A 46 15.71 5.42 19.02
N HIS A 47 14.87 6.01 18.17
CA HIS A 47 14.27 7.33 18.37
C HIS A 47 12.82 7.23 18.86
N GLY A 48 12.32 6.02 19.13
CA GLY A 48 10.98 5.80 19.65
C GLY A 48 9.90 5.73 18.56
N PHE A 49 10.26 5.55 17.29
CA PHE A 49 9.30 5.47 16.20
C PHE A 49 9.03 4.04 15.74
N PHE A 50 7.75 3.68 15.62
CA PHE A 50 7.27 2.54 14.86
C PHE A 50 7.07 2.95 13.40
N ASN A 51 7.38 2.07 12.44
CA ASN A 51 7.17 2.33 11.01
C ASN A 51 5.96 1.53 10.49
N PHE A 52 5.14 2.13 9.63
CA PHE A 52 3.94 1.48 9.08
C PHE A 52 4.23 0.46 7.97
N GLY A 53 5.51 0.26 7.62
CA GLY A 53 5.94 -0.58 6.53
C GLY A 53 5.34 -0.13 5.19
N PRO A 54 4.88 -1.05 4.33
CA PRO A 54 4.35 -0.71 3.02
C PRO A 54 2.97 -0.01 3.06
N ASN A 55 2.45 0.33 4.25
CA ASN A 55 1.10 0.84 4.45
C ASN A 55 1.04 2.36 4.73
N ALA A 56 2.10 3.12 4.50
CA ALA A 56 2.23 4.53 4.90
C ALA A 56 1.24 5.55 4.24
N SER A 57 0.23 5.10 3.49
CA SER A 57 -0.60 5.99 2.67
C SER A 57 -1.51 6.95 3.45
N HIS A 58 -2.18 6.49 4.51
CA HIS A 58 -3.11 7.31 5.31
C HIS A 58 -3.09 6.99 6.81
N MET A 59 -2.18 6.11 7.26
CA MET A 59 -2.14 5.63 8.64
C MET A 59 -1.89 6.76 9.65
N MET A 60 -1.05 7.75 9.32
CA MET A 60 -0.85 8.92 10.18
C MET A 60 -2.15 9.72 10.38
N ALA A 61 -2.90 9.97 9.31
CA ALA A 61 -4.19 10.66 9.39
C ALA A 61 -5.22 9.89 10.21
N VAL A 62 -5.21 8.55 10.13
CA VAL A 62 -6.02 7.67 11.00
C VAL A 62 -5.61 7.87 12.47
N CYS A 63 -4.31 7.88 12.76
CA CYS A 63 -3.78 8.11 14.12
C CYS A 63 -4.10 9.50 14.67
N GLU A 64 -4.22 10.51 13.82
CA GLU A 64 -4.60 11.86 14.25
C GLU A 64 -6.07 11.98 14.63
N ALA A 65 -6.93 11.14 14.04
CA ALA A 65 -8.37 11.12 14.31
C ALA A 65 -8.76 10.15 15.44
N ALA A 66 -7.87 9.22 15.81
CA ALA A 66 -8.16 8.14 16.76
C ALA A 66 -8.06 8.57 18.23
N ASP A 67 -9.01 8.13 19.07
CA ASP A 67 -8.92 8.29 20.54
C ASP A 67 -7.90 7.33 21.17
N VAL A 68 -7.81 6.10 20.63
CA VAL A 68 -6.93 5.03 21.13
C VAL A 68 -6.15 4.43 19.96
N ILE A 69 -4.84 4.31 20.14
CA ILE A 69 -3.92 3.76 19.15
C ILE A 69 -3.27 2.50 19.72
N ILE A 70 -3.48 1.39 19.02
CA ILE A 70 -2.90 0.08 19.32
C ILE A 70 -1.98 -0.30 18.17
N VAL A 71 -0.74 -0.62 18.47
CA VAL A 71 0.19 -1.15 17.46
C VAL A 71 0.57 -2.58 17.80
N GLU A 72 0.53 -3.46 16.80
CA GLU A 72 1.09 -4.81 16.90
C GLU A 72 2.47 -4.83 16.25
N VAL A 73 3.51 -5.15 17.02
CA VAL A 73 4.88 -5.24 16.50
C VAL A 73 5.05 -6.55 15.75
N ASN A 74 5.56 -6.47 14.53
CA ASN A 74 6.01 -7.62 13.75
C ASN A 74 7.44 -7.37 13.24
N GLU A 75 8.39 -8.18 13.71
CA GLU A 75 9.80 -8.15 13.32
C GLU A 75 10.02 -8.40 11.83
N ASN A 76 9.07 -9.06 11.14
CA ASN A 76 9.12 -9.26 9.69
C ASN A 76 8.56 -8.08 8.90
N MET A 77 7.91 -7.10 9.54
CA MET A 77 7.41 -5.92 8.85
C MET A 77 8.59 -5.06 8.39
N PRO A 78 8.78 -4.85 7.08
CA PRO A 78 9.91 -4.08 6.59
C PRO A 78 9.77 -2.62 6.98
N ARG A 79 10.90 -1.95 7.19
CA ARG A 79 10.92 -0.49 7.34
C ARG A 79 10.92 0.17 5.97
N CYS A 80 9.84 0.83 5.61
CA CYS A 80 9.76 1.63 4.39
C CYS A 80 10.17 3.09 4.68
N LEU A 81 11.11 3.61 3.90
CA LEU A 81 11.67 4.95 4.05
C LEU A 81 11.00 5.94 3.07
N GLY A 82 11.05 7.22 3.41
CA GLY A 82 10.36 8.30 2.68
C GLY A 82 10.25 9.60 3.49
N GLY A 83 10.31 9.52 4.82
CA GLY A 83 10.40 10.64 5.76
C GLY A 83 9.10 11.41 5.99
N PHE A 84 8.03 11.13 5.23
CA PHE A 84 6.73 11.78 5.37
C PHE A 84 5.69 10.78 5.85
N GLU A 85 5.19 10.98 7.08
CA GLU A 85 4.06 10.23 7.66
C GLU A 85 4.21 8.69 7.67
N GLU A 86 5.44 8.19 7.60
CA GLU A 86 5.76 6.74 7.49
C GLU A 86 5.79 5.99 8.82
N GLY A 87 5.56 6.68 9.94
CA GLY A 87 5.65 6.08 11.26
C GLY A 87 5.10 6.96 12.37
N ILE A 88 4.96 6.37 13.56
CA ILE A 88 4.38 6.99 14.74
C ILE A 88 5.31 6.86 15.94
N HIS A 89 5.48 7.95 16.69
CA HIS A 89 6.27 7.94 17.92
C HIS A 89 5.49 7.27 19.06
N VAL A 90 6.19 6.51 19.90
CA VAL A 90 5.61 5.77 21.04
C VAL A 90 4.81 6.65 22.00
N SER A 91 5.14 7.93 22.13
CA SER A 91 4.37 8.86 22.97
C SER A 91 2.94 9.12 22.48
N ARG A 92 2.58 8.67 21.27
CA ARG A 92 1.23 8.74 20.73
C ARG A 92 0.52 7.37 20.73
N VAL A 93 1.17 6.32 21.20
CA VAL A 93 0.63 4.95 21.20
C VAL A 93 0.13 4.61 22.59
N ASP A 94 -1.12 4.13 22.70
CA ASP A 94 -1.73 3.76 23.97
C ASP A 94 -1.40 2.32 24.38
N TYR A 95 -1.35 1.41 23.41
CA TYR A 95 -1.04 0.00 23.65
C TYR A 95 -0.10 -0.56 22.59
N ILE A 96 0.87 -1.35 23.06
CA ILE A 96 1.80 -2.10 22.22
C ILE A 96 1.54 -3.59 22.45
N VAL A 97 1.31 -4.31 21.37
CA VAL A 97 1.18 -5.77 21.35
C VAL A 97 2.43 -6.33 20.69
N GLU A 98 3.21 -7.11 21.43
CA GLU A 98 4.29 -7.92 20.84
C GLU A 98 3.64 -9.08 20.07
N GLY A 99 3.71 -9.04 18.74
CA GLY A 99 3.04 -10.01 17.87
C GLY A 99 3.75 -11.36 17.82
N GLU A 100 3.10 -12.35 17.21
CA GLU A 100 3.71 -13.67 16.95
C GLU A 100 4.73 -13.64 15.80
N ASN A 101 4.96 -12.47 15.21
CA ASN A 101 5.84 -12.23 14.07
C ASN A 101 5.55 -13.18 12.88
N PRO A 102 4.30 -13.20 12.35
CA PRO A 102 4.03 -13.98 11.15
C PRO A 102 4.79 -13.42 9.94
N ALA A 103 5.02 -14.25 8.94
CA ALA A 103 5.47 -13.78 7.63
C ALA A 103 4.46 -12.75 7.08
N ILE A 104 4.97 -11.73 6.38
CA ILE A 104 4.12 -10.73 5.75
C ILE A 104 3.31 -11.39 4.64
N GLY A 105 2.02 -11.08 4.58
CA GLY A 105 1.15 -11.59 3.54
C GLY A 105 1.60 -11.11 2.17
N GLU A 106 2.00 -12.05 1.32
CA GLU A 106 2.36 -11.78 -0.07
C GLU A 106 1.22 -12.20 -1.00
N LEU A 107 1.03 -11.44 -2.08
CA LEU A 107 0.23 -11.92 -3.19
C LEU A 107 1.07 -12.93 -3.96
N GLY A 108 0.52 -14.12 -4.20
CA GLY A 108 1.19 -15.11 -5.04
C GLY A 108 1.43 -14.59 -6.46
N ALA A 109 2.35 -15.24 -7.18
CA ALA A 109 2.62 -14.93 -8.57
C ALA A 109 1.31 -14.93 -9.39
N GLY A 110 1.14 -13.90 -10.21
CA GLY A 110 0.02 -13.80 -11.14
C GLY A 110 -0.01 -14.97 -12.12
N ALA A 111 -1.15 -15.17 -12.79
CA ALA A 111 -1.20 -16.11 -13.90
C ALA A 111 -0.18 -15.72 -14.98
N PRO A 112 0.44 -16.69 -15.67
CA PRO A 112 1.35 -16.40 -16.79
C PRO A 112 0.69 -15.47 -17.82
N PRO A 113 1.47 -14.58 -18.47
CA PRO A 113 0.95 -13.71 -19.52
C PRO A 113 0.26 -14.51 -20.62
N THR A 114 -0.98 -14.13 -20.95
CA THR A 114 -1.66 -14.64 -22.13
C THR A 114 -1.12 -13.99 -23.41
N GLU A 115 -1.46 -14.53 -24.57
CA GLU A 115 -1.11 -13.90 -25.85
C GLU A 115 -1.78 -12.52 -26.03
N VAL A 116 -2.95 -12.31 -25.41
CA VAL A 116 -3.61 -11.01 -25.39
C VAL A 116 -2.82 -10.02 -24.53
N ASP A 117 -2.36 -10.45 -23.36
CA ASP A 117 -1.54 -9.61 -22.47
C ASP A 117 -0.26 -9.17 -23.20
N LYS A 118 0.45 -10.10 -23.86
CA LYS A 118 1.66 -9.77 -24.62
C LYS A 118 1.39 -8.79 -25.76
N ALA A 119 0.30 -8.99 -26.51
CA ALA A 119 -0.06 -8.11 -27.62
C ALA A 119 -0.37 -6.69 -27.13
N VAL A 120 -1.08 -6.55 -26.01
CA VAL A 120 -1.38 -5.24 -25.40
C VAL A 120 -0.10 -4.61 -24.83
N ALA A 121 0.74 -5.38 -24.15
CA ALA A 121 1.99 -4.86 -23.59
C ALA A 121 2.95 -4.37 -24.68
N GLN A 122 3.04 -5.05 -25.83
CA GLN A 122 3.83 -4.58 -26.97
C GLN A 122 3.41 -3.19 -27.42
N LEU A 123 2.10 -2.96 -27.58
CA LEU A 123 1.56 -1.66 -27.97
C LEU A 123 1.84 -0.57 -26.91
N ILE A 124 1.86 -0.94 -25.63
CA ILE A 124 2.15 0.00 -24.55
C ILE A 124 3.64 0.37 -24.56
N VAL A 125 4.54 -0.62 -24.65
CA VAL A 125 5.99 -0.41 -24.56
C VAL A 125 6.51 0.47 -25.70
N GLU A 126 5.95 0.33 -26.91
CA GLU A 126 6.29 1.19 -28.07
C GLU A 126 6.00 2.68 -27.83
N GLU A 127 5.07 3.01 -26.93
CA GLU A 127 4.69 4.39 -26.62
C GLU A 127 5.49 4.99 -25.45
N ILE A 128 6.35 4.20 -24.78
CA ILE A 128 7.14 4.66 -23.65
C ILE A 128 8.45 5.27 -24.16
N PRO A 129 8.72 6.57 -23.94
CA PRO A 129 10.02 7.14 -24.27
C PRO A 129 11.06 6.87 -23.16
N ASP A 130 12.34 6.93 -23.51
CA ASP A 130 13.43 7.10 -22.54
C ASP A 130 13.12 8.25 -21.58
N GLY A 131 13.39 8.05 -20.29
CA GLY A 131 13.14 9.07 -19.27
C GLY A 131 11.70 9.12 -18.75
N ALA A 132 10.79 8.26 -19.22
CA ALA A 132 9.40 8.25 -18.77
C ALA A 132 9.28 7.96 -17.25
N CYS A 133 8.30 8.59 -16.61
CA CYS A 133 7.93 8.31 -15.22
C CYS A 133 6.76 7.34 -15.19
N LEU A 134 6.98 6.14 -14.65
CA LEU A 134 6.05 5.02 -14.72
C LEU A 134 5.15 4.94 -13.49
N GLN A 135 3.90 4.55 -13.75
CA GLN A 135 2.93 4.08 -12.77
C GLN A 135 2.28 2.81 -13.33
N LEU A 136 2.43 1.70 -12.62
CA LEU A 136 1.84 0.42 -13.00
C LEU A 136 0.96 -0.11 -11.85
N GLY A 137 -0.07 -0.86 -12.22
CA GLY A 137 -0.88 -1.61 -11.26
C GLY A 137 -0.31 -2.99 -10.99
N ILE A 138 -1.14 -3.87 -10.41
CA ILE A 138 -0.80 -5.28 -10.17
C ILE A 138 -1.64 -6.20 -11.06
N GLY A 139 -1.11 -7.39 -11.36
CA GLY A 139 -1.82 -8.47 -12.05
C GLY A 139 -1.22 -8.81 -13.41
N GLY A 140 -1.79 -9.83 -14.06
CA GLY A 140 -1.19 -10.42 -15.27
C GLY A 140 -0.80 -9.38 -16.33
N MET A 141 -1.68 -8.44 -16.63
CA MET A 141 -1.43 -7.40 -17.62
C MET A 141 -0.33 -6.39 -17.18
N PRO A 142 -0.47 -5.63 -16.07
CA PRO A 142 0.60 -4.74 -15.61
C PRO A 142 1.96 -5.43 -15.43
N ASN A 143 1.99 -6.66 -14.91
CA ASN A 143 3.22 -7.43 -14.76
C ASN A 143 3.87 -7.76 -16.11
N THR A 144 3.06 -8.07 -17.14
CA THR A 144 3.55 -8.30 -18.50
C THR A 144 4.18 -7.02 -19.08
N VAL A 145 3.55 -5.85 -18.87
CA VAL A 145 4.14 -4.56 -19.27
C VAL A 145 5.48 -4.35 -18.55
N GLY A 146 5.52 -4.56 -17.23
CA GLY A 146 6.74 -4.45 -16.44
C GLY A 146 7.87 -5.35 -16.94
N SER A 147 7.58 -6.63 -17.24
CA SER A 147 8.56 -7.56 -17.80
C SER A 147 9.07 -7.11 -19.17
N MET A 148 8.18 -6.67 -20.07
CA MET A 148 8.59 -6.20 -21.40
C MET A 148 9.38 -4.89 -21.35
N ILE A 149 9.08 -3.99 -20.42
CA ILE A 149 9.92 -2.81 -20.15
C ILE A 149 11.31 -3.26 -19.70
N ALA A 150 11.41 -4.22 -18.78
CA ALA A 150 12.68 -4.73 -18.27
C ALA A 150 13.52 -5.45 -19.35
N GLU A 151 12.87 -6.04 -20.36
CA GLU A 151 13.51 -6.69 -21.52
C GLU A 151 13.81 -5.72 -22.68
N SER A 152 13.31 -4.48 -22.63
CA SER A 152 13.49 -3.46 -23.67
C SER A 152 14.83 -2.72 -23.58
N ASP A 153 15.09 -1.84 -24.54
CA ASP A 153 16.25 -0.94 -24.55
C ASP A 153 16.00 0.43 -23.91
N LEU A 154 14.84 0.63 -23.27
CA LEU A 154 14.46 1.86 -22.58
C LEU A 154 15.40 2.22 -21.43
N LYS A 155 15.69 3.50 -21.27
CA LYS A 155 16.67 4.03 -20.32
C LYS A 155 16.13 5.18 -19.50
N ASN A 156 16.76 5.37 -18.34
CA ASN A 156 16.53 6.51 -17.45
C ASN A 156 15.08 6.64 -16.95
N LEU A 157 14.37 5.52 -16.85
CA LEU A 157 13.00 5.49 -16.38
C LEU A 157 12.91 5.91 -14.91
N GLY A 158 11.88 6.70 -14.58
CA GLY A 158 11.50 7.06 -13.23
C GLY A 158 10.28 6.27 -12.77
N VAL A 159 10.03 6.27 -11.46
CA VAL A 159 8.86 5.62 -10.87
C VAL A 159 8.17 6.58 -9.91
N HIS A 160 6.88 6.81 -10.14
CA HIS A 160 5.99 7.51 -9.21
C HIS A 160 4.64 6.81 -9.24
N THR A 161 4.42 5.92 -8.29
CA THR A 161 3.32 4.94 -8.33
C THR A 161 2.63 4.82 -6.98
N GLU A 162 1.39 4.35 -6.99
CA GLU A 162 0.66 3.95 -5.77
C GLU A 162 1.34 2.76 -5.09
N MET A 163 1.80 1.80 -5.89
CA MET A 163 2.43 0.57 -5.43
C MET A 163 3.52 0.17 -6.42
N TYR A 164 4.63 -0.35 -5.89
CA TYR A 164 5.72 -0.92 -6.67
C TYR A 164 5.81 -2.41 -6.36
N VAL A 165 5.80 -3.24 -7.40
CA VAL A 165 5.73 -4.70 -7.31
C VAL A 165 6.77 -5.34 -8.23
N ASP A 166 6.99 -6.63 -7.99
CA ASP A 166 7.90 -7.50 -8.76
C ASP A 166 7.55 -7.59 -10.26
#